data_AF-A0A183CQR7-F1
#
_entry.id   AF-A0A183CQR7-F1
#
_cell.length_a   1.000
_cell.length_b   1.000
_cell.length_c   1.000
_cell.angle_alpha   90.00
_cell.angle_beta   90.00
_cell.angle_gamma   90.00
#
_symmetry.space_group_name_H-M   'P 1'
#
loop_
_entity.id
_entity.type
_entity.pdbx_description
1 polymer ?
#
loop_
_entity_poly.entity_id
_entity_poly.type
_entity_poly.pdbx_seq_one_letter_code
_entity_poly.pdbx_strand_id
1 'polypeptide(L)'
;MFGHNLGILFLQLCVTGDSVLKVQVRNGAYFLKSLPISSFVKVEIRRSISSRRRDKYAAAHHQQRRFCSRVTYPVSQNNQPEFYEEFTFRISRTHLEHGDKLGISVFVQHSGEEKTPELLGGMSFSLVKMIKMAHLHTTSSQQRFFHYDDHQSHLPMGDVSVKLYEGGFFLLPDKKALTTKFAQDKISIRKYYDDIGGCSTTMSTTTSSMGSPFR
;
A
#
# COMPACT_ATOMS: atom_id res chain seq x y z
N MET A 1 -15.28 9.40 -17.49
CA MET A 1 -14.18 8.52 -17.94
C MET A 1 -13.31 8.17 -16.74
N PHE A 2 -13.55 7.04 -16.07
CA PHE A 2 -12.69 6.59 -14.97
C PHE A 2 -11.46 5.89 -15.56
N GLY A 3 -10.29 6.51 -15.39
CA GLY A 3 -9.04 6.04 -15.96
C GLY A 3 -8.56 4.74 -15.32
N HIS A 4 -8.62 3.64 -16.08
CA HIS A 4 -7.75 2.45 -16.00
C HIS A 4 -7.38 1.95 -14.58
N ASN A 5 -8.36 1.64 -13.73
CA ASN A 5 -8.11 0.80 -12.56
C ASN A 5 -7.98 -0.66 -13.03
N LEU A 6 -6.94 -1.35 -12.58
CA LEU A 6 -6.56 -2.68 -13.11
C LEU A 6 -6.99 -3.82 -12.16
N GLY A 7 -7.30 -3.48 -10.91
CA GLY A 7 -7.85 -4.37 -9.90
C GLY A 7 -7.75 -3.79 -8.50
N ILE A 8 -8.11 -4.59 -7.50
CA ILE A 8 -8.00 -4.31 -6.06
C ILE A 8 -7.13 -5.42 -5.44
N LEU A 9 -6.22 -5.04 -4.54
CA LEU A 9 -5.46 -5.98 -3.71
C LEU A 9 -5.73 -5.72 -2.24
N PHE A 10 -6.09 -6.76 -1.49
CA PHE A 10 -6.37 -6.66 -0.07
C PHE A 10 -5.12 -6.97 0.75
N LEU A 11 -4.75 -6.00 1.58
CA LEU A 11 -3.51 -6.01 2.32
C LEU A 11 -3.76 -5.69 3.79
N GLN A 12 -2.86 -6.18 4.64
CA GLN A 12 -2.69 -5.69 6.01
C GLN A 12 -1.21 -5.37 6.23
N LEU A 13 -0.92 -4.16 6.69
CA LEU A 13 0.43 -3.68 6.98
C LEU A 13 0.54 -3.35 8.46
N CYS A 14 1.50 -3.99 9.14
CA CYS A 14 1.76 -3.77 10.56
C CYS A 14 3.24 -3.44 10.77
N VAL A 15 3.53 -2.54 11.71
CA VAL A 15 4.90 -2.25 12.14
C VAL A 15 5.03 -2.65 13.60
N THR A 16 6.05 -3.43 13.92
CA THR A 16 6.41 -3.81 15.29
C THR A 16 7.49 -2.88 15.83
N GLY A 17 7.69 -2.89 17.16
CA GLY A 17 8.55 -1.92 17.82
C GLY A 17 10.02 -1.94 17.44
N ASP A 18 10.51 -3.05 16.90
CA ASP A 18 11.85 -3.22 16.35
C ASP A 18 11.99 -2.71 14.90
N SER A 19 11.08 -1.84 14.45
CA SER A 19 11.01 -1.34 13.05
C SER A 19 10.87 -2.47 12.03
N VAL A 20 10.22 -3.56 12.41
CA VAL A 20 9.92 -4.65 11.49
C VAL A 20 8.52 -4.45 10.90
N LEU A 21 8.47 -4.46 9.58
CA LEU A 21 7.26 -4.34 8.78
C LEU A 21 6.77 -5.73 8.39
N LYS A 22 5.56 -6.06 8.84
CA LYS A 22 4.81 -7.23 8.40
C LYS A 22 3.82 -6.82 7.31
N VAL A 23 3.88 -7.51 6.18
CA VAL A 23 3.04 -7.30 4.99
C VAL A 23 2.26 -8.57 4.73
N GLN A 24 0.98 -8.56 5.05
CA GLN A 24 0.08 -9.66 4.72
C GLN A 24 -0.63 -9.37 3.41
N VAL A 25 -0.45 -10.25 2.43
CA VAL A 25 -1.14 -10.26 1.13
C VAL A 25 -2.27 -11.29 1.23
N ARG A 26 -3.52 -10.82 1.24
CA ARG A 26 -4.68 -11.71 1.49
C ARG A 26 -5.24 -12.24 0.19
N ASN A 27 -5.92 -11.41 -0.58
CA ASN A 27 -6.55 -11.78 -1.85
C ASN A 27 -6.60 -10.56 -2.79
N GLY A 28 -7.04 -10.79 -4.03
CA GLY A 28 -7.22 -9.75 -5.04
C GLY A 28 -8.57 -9.85 -5.76
N ALA A 29 -8.90 -8.81 -6.52
CA ALA A 29 -10.00 -8.78 -7.47
C ALA A 29 -9.59 -7.99 -8.71
N TYR A 30 -9.37 -8.66 -9.84
CA TYR A 30 -8.82 -8.08 -11.07
C TYR A 30 -9.89 -7.79 -12.09
N PHE A 31 -9.78 -6.64 -12.76
CA PHE A 31 -10.74 -6.19 -13.77
C PHE A 31 -10.29 -6.58 -15.19
N LEU A 32 -9.77 -7.80 -15.32
CA LEU A 32 -9.27 -8.35 -16.58
C LEU A 32 -10.40 -8.96 -17.41
N LYS A 33 -10.36 -8.73 -18.73
CA LYS A 33 -11.34 -9.30 -19.67
C LYS A 33 -11.15 -10.81 -19.88
N SER A 34 -9.92 -11.30 -19.78
CA SER A 34 -9.55 -12.71 -19.90
C SER A 34 -8.87 -13.17 -18.62
N LEU A 35 -9.08 -14.45 -18.25
CA LEU A 35 -8.43 -15.04 -17.09
C LEU A 35 -6.94 -15.25 -17.38
N PRO A 36 -6.03 -14.78 -16.50
CA PRO A 36 -4.61 -15.11 -16.61
C PRO A 36 -4.37 -16.59 -16.29
N ILE A 37 -3.34 -17.22 -16.86
CA ILE A 37 -2.88 -18.55 -16.43
C ILE A 37 -2.49 -18.54 -14.97
N SER A 38 -1.76 -17.50 -14.53
CA SER A 38 -1.34 -17.35 -13.15
C SER A 38 -1.18 -15.89 -12.78
N SER A 39 -1.24 -15.60 -11.48
CA SER A 39 -0.89 -14.30 -10.94
C SER A 39 -0.11 -14.43 -9.65
N PHE A 40 0.79 -13.49 -9.38
CA PHE A 40 1.54 -13.43 -8.13
C PHE A 40 1.80 -11.99 -7.72
N VAL A 41 2.07 -11.78 -6.44
CA VAL A 41 2.37 -10.47 -5.87
C VAL A 41 3.84 -10.39 -5.50
N LYS A 42 4.51 -9.35 -5.98
CA LYS A 42 5.87 -8.99 -5.57
C LYS A 42 5.82 -7.85 -4.57
N VAL A 43 6.48 -8.03 -3.44
CA VAL A 43 6.63 -7.03 -2.38
C VAL A 43 8.12 -6.70 -2.26
N GLU A 44 8.50 -5.42 -2.35
CA GLU A 44 9.91 -5.02 -2.33
C GLU A 44 10.14 -3.65 -1.66
N ILE A 45 11.29 -3.46 -1.00
CA ILE A 45 11.74 -2.12 -0.58
C ILE A 45 12.49 -1.47 -1.75
N ARG A 46 11.95 -0.37 -2.28
CA ARG A 46 12.51 0.39 -3.41
C ARG A 46 13.16 1.69 -2.94
N ARG A 47 14.34 1.97 -3.51
CA ARG A 47 15.06 3.23 -3.31
C ARG A 47 14.24 4.40 -3.86
N SER A 48 14.09 5.48 -3.09
CA SER A 48 13.41 6.68 -3.60
C SER A 48 14.21 7.36 -4.71
N ILE A 49 13.52 7.79 -5.79
CA ILE A 49 14.15 8.51 -6.90
C ILE A 49 14.74 9.85 -6.44
N SER A 50 14.14 10.49 -5.43
CA SER A 50 14.65 11.75 -4.86
C SER A 50 15.98 11.59 -4.11
N SER A 51 16.38 10.37 -3.73
CA SER A 51 17.69 10.13 -3.12
C SER A 51 18.80 10.04 -4.17
N ARG A 52 18.49 9.63 -5.41
CA ARG A 52 19.49 9.51 -6.50
C ARG A 52 20.18 10.83 -6.84
N ARG A 53 19.56 11.98 -6.54
CA ARG A 53 20.20 13.30 -6.70
C ARG A 53 21.14 13.69 -5.54
N ARG A 54 20.98 13.08 -4.36
CA ARG A 54 21.85 13.32 -3.19
C ARG A 54 23.11 12.46 -3.21
N ASP A 55 23.08 11.35 -3.93
CA ASP A 55 24.18 10.39 -3.98
C ASP A 55 25.10 10.58 -5.21
N LYS A 56 25.73 11.75 -5.33
CA LYS A 56 26.87 11.90 -6.27
C LYS A 56 28.12 11.12 -5.82
N TYR A 57 28.17 10.71 -4.54
CA TYR A 57 29.28 9.96 -3.94
C TYR A 57 28.99 8.46 -3.72
N ALA A 58 27.73 7.99 -3.75
CA ALA A 58 27.42 6.56 -3.63
C ALA A 58 27.55 5.78 -4.95
N ALA A 59 27.79 6.50 -6.07
CA ALA A 59 27.97 5.92 -7.39
C ALA A 59 29.17 4.96 -7.51
N ALA A 60 30.20 5.15 -6.69
CA ALA A 60 31.39 4.31 -6.68
C ALA A 60 31.18 2.92 -6.04
N HIS A 61 30.10 2.73 -5.26
CA HIS A 61 29.79 1.46 -4.58
C HIS A 61 28.54 0.76 -5.15
N HIS A 62 28.06 1.16 -6.33
CA HIS A 62 26.89 0.56 -7.01
C HIS A 62 27.16 -0.82 -7.64
N GLN A 63 27.81 -1.72 -6.90
CA GLN A 63 27.56 -3.13 -7.12
C GLN A 63 26.17 -3.47 -6.56
N GLN A 64 25.18 -3.49 -7.45
CA GLN A 64 23.94 -4.28 -7.35
C GLN A 64 23.42 -4.59 -5.94
N ARG A 65 23.01 -3.58 -5.15
CA ARG A 65 22.10 -3.88 -4.03
C ARG A 65 20.74 -4.23 -4.63
N ARG A 66 20.52 -5.52 -4.90
CA ARG A 66 19.21 -6.08 -5.24
C ARG A 66 18.21 -5.57 -4.20
N PHE A 67 17.09 -5.00 -4.66
CA PHE A 67 16.01 -4.63 -3.75
C PHE A 67 15.63 -5.88 -2.93
N CYS A 68 15.47 -5.71 -1.62
CA CYS A 68 14.94 -6.79 -0.78
C CYS A 68 13.51 -7.03 -1.24
N SER A 69 13.29 -8.13 -1.95
CA SER A 69 12.02 -8.47 -2.58
C SER A 69 11.60 -9.88 -2.21
N ARG A 70 10.30 -10.08 -2.09
CA ARG A 70 9.65 -11.37 -1.88
C ARG A 70 8.47 -11.48 -2.84
N VAL A 71 8.12 -12.69 -3.22
CA VAL A 71 7.01 -12.98 -4.13
C VAL A 71 6.11 -14.02 -3.50
N THR A 72 4.80 -13.92 -3.72
CA THR A 72 3.87 -14.98 -3.39
C THR A 72 4.03 -16.16 -4.32
N TYR A 73 3.53 -17.33 -3.92
CA TYR A 73 3.26 -18.42 -4.82
C TYR A 73 2.27 -17.96 -5.91
N PRO A 74 2.46 -18.37 -7.17
CA PRO A 74 1.51 -18.08 -8.23
C PRO A 74 0.17 -18.78 -7.99
N VAL A 75 -0.92 -18.04 -8.16
CA VAL A 75 -2.29 -18.57 -8.11
C VAL A 75 -2.81 -18.69 -9.53
N SER A 76 -3.26 -19.90 -9.90
CA SER A 76 -3.66 -20.21 -11.26
C SER A 76 -5.09 -19.75 -11.60
N GLN A 77 -5.29 -19.31 -12.84
CA GLN A 77 -6.58 -19.20 -13.52
C GLN A 77 -7.69 -18.48 -12.76
N ASN A 78 -7.37 -17.38 -12.07
CA ASN A 78 -8.31 -16.71 -11.19
C ASN A 78 -8.17 -15.18 -11.23
N ASN A 79 -9.29 -14.47 -11.46
CA ASN A 79 -9.38 -13.01 -11.30
C ASN A 79 -9.68 -12.58 -9.86
N GLN A 80 -9.96 -13.53 -8.96
CA GLN A 80 -10.13 -13.34 -7.53
C GLN A 80 -9.14 -14.23 -6.75
N PRO A 81 -7.82 -14.09 -6.97
CA PRO A 81 -6.85 -14.98 -6.37
C PRO A 81 -6.77 -14.80 -4.85
N GLU A 82 -6.52 -15.90 -4.16
CA GLU A 82 -6.26 -15.94 -2.73
C GLU A 82 -4.80 -16.32 -2.49
N PHE A 83 -4.07 -15.45 -1.80
CA PHE A 83 -2.64 -15.62 -1.52
C PHE A 83 -2.41 -16.02 -0.06
N TYR A 84 -3.00 -15.28 0.89
CA TYR A 84 -2.84 -15.45 2.35
C TYR A 84 -1.38 -15.58 2.83
N GLU A 85 -0.45 -14.86 2.20
CA GLU A 85 0.97 -14.90 2.54
C GLU A 85 1.40 -13.69 3.38
N GLU A 86 2.33 -13.90 4.31
CA GLU A 86 2.93 -12.84 5.12
C GLU A 86 4.43 -12.72 4.86
N PHE A 87 4.87 -11.48 4.62
CA PHE A 87 6.26 -11.13 4.45
C PHE A 87 6.74 -10.20 5.56
N THR A 88 7.97 -10.41 6.00
CA THR A 88 8.59 -9.61 7.05
C THR A 88 9.82 -8.89 6.51
N PHE A 89 9.89 -7.58 6.75
CA PHE A 89 10.99 -6.72 6.32
C PHE A 89 11.52 -5.90 7.49
N ARG A 90 12.83 -5.94 7.73
CA ARG A 90 13.45 -5.04 8.71
C ARG A 90 13.73 -3.68 8.08
N ILE A 91 13.18 -2.62 8.66
CA ILE A 91 13.42 -1.25 8.21
C ILE A 91 14.67 -0.71 8.92
N SER A 92 15.73 -0.45 8.17
CA SER A 92 16.94 0.20 8.68
C SER A 92 16.83 1.73 8.64
N ARG A 93 17.67 2.39 9.44
CA ARG A 93 17.88 3.86 9.39
C ARG A 93 18.16 4.35 7.96
N THR A 94 19.01 3.64 7.23
CA THR A 94 19.35 3.98 5.84
C THR A 94 18.13 3.95 4.92
N HIS A 95 17.17 3.04 5.09
CA HIS A 95 15.93 3.08 4.29
C HIS A 95 15.16 4.38 4.54
N LEU A 96 15.11 4.84 5.79
CA LEU A 96 14.36 6.03 6.16
C LEU A 96 15.06 7.33 5.71
N GLU A 97 16.38 7.43 5.84
CA GLU A 97 17.18 8.58 5.40
C GLU A 97 17.06 8.83 3.88
N HIS A 98 17.06 7.76 3.10
CA HIS A 98 16.87 7.83 1.65
C HIS A 98 15.39 8.05 1.26
N GLY A 99 14.46 7.97 2.21
CA GLY A 99 13.03 8.12 1.96
C GLY A 99 12.43 6.96 1.16
N ASP A 100 12.97 5.75 1.33
CA ASP A 100 12.59 4.55 0.59
C ASP A 100 11.11 4.20 0.79
N LYS A 101 10.60 3.39 -0.14
CA LYS A 101 9.21 2.98 -0.18
C LYS A 101 9.08 1.47 -0.21
N LEU A 102 8.03 0.96 0.42
CA LEU A 102 7.52 -0.38 0.14
C LEU A 102 6.77 -0.32 -1.21
N GLY A 103 7.21 -1.06 -2.21
CA GLY A 103 6.49 -1.29 -3.45
C GLY A 103 5.78 -2.64 -3.41
N ILE A 104 4.53 -2.66 -3.87
CA ILE A 104 3.74 -3.88 -4.04
C ILE A 104 3.21 -3.90 -5.47
N SER A 105 3.50 -4.96 -6.21
CA SER A 105 3.18 -5.10 -7.62
C SER A 105 2.54 -6.46 -7.87
N VAL A 106 1.49 -6.48 -8.69
CA VAL A 106 0.83 -7.70 -9.13
C VAL A 106 1.29 -8.02 -10.54
N PHE A 107 1.73 -9.25 -10.76
CA PHE A 107 2.10 -9.77 -12.07
C PHE A 107 1.11 -10.84 -12.50
N VAL A 108 0.84 -10.89 -13.79
CA VAL A 108 -0.04 -11.89 -14.42
C VAL A 108 0.69 -12.55 -15.58
N GLN A 109 0.40 -13.83 -15.79
CA GLN A 109 0.90 -14.59 -16.93
C GLN A 109 -0.28 -15.02 -17.79
N HIS A 110 -0.23 -14.80 -19.09
CA HIS A 110 -1.28 -15.16 -20.05
C HIS A 110 -0.89 -16.39 -20.88
N SER A 111 -1.88 -17.11 -21.41
CA SER A 111 -1.66 -18.28 -22.26
C SER A 111 -1.20 -17.89 -23.66
N GLY A 112 -0.18 -18.57 -24.18
CA GLY A 112 0.26 -18.43 -25.57
C GLY A 112 1.50 -17.56 -25.78
N GLU A 113 2.16 -17.10 -24.72
CA GLU A 113 3.44 -16.41 -24.84
C GLU A 113 4.51 -17.12 -23.99
N GLU A 114 5.67 -17.45 -24.58
CA GLU A 114 6.93 -17.73 -23.87
C GLU A 114 7.44 -16.50 -23.07
N LYS A 115 6.58 -15.52 -22.79
CA LYS A 115 6.96 -14.23 -22.23
C LYS A 115 6.94 -14.23 -20.70
N THR A 116 7.88 -13.46 -20.19
CA THR A 116 7.95 -12.99 -18.80
C THR A 116 6.60 -12.47 -18.32
N PRO A 117 6.21 -12.74 -17.05
CA PRO A 117 4.97 -12.20 -16.47
C PRO A 117 4.81 -10.70 -16.69
N GLU A 118 3.62 -10.27 -17.06
CA GLU A 118 3.25 -8.87 -17.28
C GLU A 118 2.89 -8.20 -15.95
N LEU A 119 3.29 -6.94 -15.77
CA LEU A 119 2.87 -6.14 -14.63
C LEU A 119 1.41 -5.70 -14.81
N LEU A 120 0.50 -6.27 -14.02
CA LEU A 120 -0.89 -5.83 -13.97
C LEU A 120 -1.01 -4.44 -13.34
N GLY A 121 -0.23 -4.16 -12.30
CA GLY A 121 -0.28 -2.87 -11.62
C GLY A 121 0.35 -2.94 -10.24
N GLY A 122 0.35 -1.82 -9.52
CA GLY A 122 0.96 -1.78 -8.20
C GLY A 122 0.62 -0.55 -7.38
N MET A 123 1.30 -0.45 -6.25
CA MET A 123 1.16 0.62 -5.26
C MET A 123 2.46 0.79 -4.47
N SER A 124 2.61 1.92 -3.78
CA SER A 124 3.76 2.13 -2.90
C SER A 124 3.43 2.89 -1.62
N PHE A 125 4.10 2.54 -0.53
CA PHE A 125 3.94 3.12 0.80
C PHE A 125 5.27 3.70 1.28
N SER A 126 5.25 4.94 1.79
CA SER A 126 6.47 5.57 2.32
C SER A 126 6.85 4.92 3.65
N LEU A 127 8.06 4.36 3.75
CA LEU A 127 8.56 3.76 4.98
C LEU A 127 8.65 4.79 6.11
N VAL A 128 9.10 6.01 5.79
CA VAL A 128 9.16 7.13 6.75
C VAL A 128 7.78 7.46 7.32
N LYS A 129 6.74 7.54 6.48
CA LYS A 129 5.39 7.81 6.96
C LYS A 129 4.87 6.67 7.84
N MET A 130 5.12 5.41 7.44
CA MET A 130 4.69 4.24 8.22
C MET A 130 5.30 4.21 9.60
N ILE A 131 6.61 4.40 9.72
CA ILE A 131 7.31 4.46 11.01
C ILE A 131 6.79 5.62 11.86
N LYS A 132 6.59 6.81 11.27
CA LYS A 132 6.04 7.96 12.00
C LYS A 132 4.63 7.70 12.52
N MET A 133 3.75 7.11 11.70
CA MET A 133 2.40 6.75 12.10
C MET A 133 2.42 5.72 13.22
N ALA A 134 3.24 4.67 13.10
CA ALA A 134 3.36 3.66 14.14
C ALA A 134 3.74 4.31 15.48
N HIS A 135 4.71 5.23 15.48
CA HIS A 135 5.16 5.91 16.69
C HIS A 135 4.04 6.72 17.35
N LEU A 136 3.30 7.50 16.57
CA LEU A 136 2.15 8.25 17.06
C LEU A 136 1.07 7.36 17.68
N HIS A 137 0.91 6.13 17.20
CA HIS A 137 -0.05 5.17 17.76
C HIS A 137 0.41 4.56 19.09
N THR A 138 1.73 4.49 19.35
CA THR A 138 2.29 3.92 20.58
C THR A 138 2.54 4.95 21.67
N THR A 139 2.78 6.22 21.33
CA THR A 139 3.02 7.28 22.29
C THR A 139 1.76 8.13 22.48
N SER A 140 0.95 7.77 23.47
CA SER A 140 -0.10 8.65 23.98
C SER A 140 0.53 9.91 24.59
N SER A 141 0.42 11.04 23.88
CA SER A 141 0.67 12.41 24.37
C SER A 141 2.13 12.76 24.74
N GLN A 142 2.66 13.83 24.12
CA GLN A 142 3.80 14.66 24.58
C GLN A 142 5.27 14.40 24.12
N GLN A 143 5.57 13.61 23.09
CA GLN A 143 6.90 13.70 22.45
C GLN A 143 6.78 13.95 20.94
N ARG A 144 6.74 15.24 20.56
CA ARG A 144 6.56 15.74 19.18
C ARG A 144 7.87 15.89 18.40
N PHE A 145 8.99 15.36 18.85
CA PHE A 145 10.27 15.58 18.18
C PHE A 145 10.86 14.26 17.67
N PHE A 146 10.65 13.97 16.39
CA PHE A 146 11.50 13.05 15.64
C PHE A 146 12.85 13.73 15.42
N HIS A 147 13.72 13.74 16.43
CA HIS A 147 15.13 14.05 16.22
C HIS A 147 15.82 12.81 15.66
N TYR A 148 16.52 12.98 14.54
CA TYR A 148 17.35 11.94 13.93
C TYR A 148 18.72 11.81 14.61
N ASP A 149 18.84 12.29 15.86
CA ASP A 149 20.10 12.37 16.58
C ASP A 149 20.20 11.37 17.73
N ASP A 150 21.26 10.57 17.54
CA ASP A 150 22.13 9.83 18.44
C ASP A 150 21.68 8.64 19.32
N HIS A 151 22.38 7.54 19.04
CA HIS A 151 22.65 6.35 19.85
C HIS A 151 21.58 5.29 20.16
N GLN A 152 20.31 5.43 19.75
CA GLN A 152 19.34 4.32 19.85
C GLN A 152 18.71 3.98 18.49
N SER A 153 19.28 2.96 17.84
CA SER A 153 18.76 2.27 16.65
C SER A 153 17.46 1.49 16.90
N HIS A 154 16.92 1.58 18.11
CA HIS A 154 15.70 0.93 18.54
C HIS A 154 14.65 2.01 18.77
N LEU A 155 13.58 1.98 17.99
CA LEU A 155 12.39 2.75 18.36
C LEU A 155 11.90 2.16 19.69
N PRO A 156 11.73 2.96 20.75
CA PRO A 156 11.25 2.46 22.03
C PRO A 156 9.74 2.21 21.94
N MET A 157 9.34 1.19 21.21
CA MET A 157 7.95 0.80 21.01
C MET A 157 7.55 -0.44 21.81
N GLY A 158 8.47 -1.07 22.55
CA GLY A 158 8.24 -2.37 23.18
C GLY A 158 7.86 -3.45 22.15
N ASP A 159 7.31 -4.58 22.61
CA ASP A 159 6.84 -5.68 21.74
C ASP A 159 5.51 -5.37 21.02
N VAL A 160 5.12 -4.09 20.92
CA VAL A 160 3.81 -3.70 20.38
C VAL A 160 3.82 -3.78 18.85
N SER A 161 2.79 -4.44 18.29
CA SER A 161 2.51 -4.44 16.86
C SER A 161 1.41 -3.45 16.54
N VAL A 162 1.72 -2.44 15.72
CA VAL A 162 0.76 -1.42 15.28
C VAL A 162 0.26 -1.76 13.89
N LYS A 163 -1.04 -2.02 13.76
CA LYS A 163 -1.73 -2.15 12.47
C LYS A 163 -1.93 -0.76 11.84
N LEU A 164 -1.24 -0.50 10.74
CA LEU A 164 -1.24 0.80 10.05
C LEU A 164 -2.28 0.87 8.94
N TYR A 165 -2.37 -0.19 8.15
CA TYR A 165 -3.25 -0.27 7.00
C TYR A 165 -3.93 -1.64 6.97
N GLU A 166 -5.22 -1.63 6.65
CA GLU A 166 -6.02 -2.84 6.43
C GLU A 166 -7.14 -2.52 5.45
N GLY A 167 -7.28 -3.34 4.41
CA GLY A 167 -8.36 -3.22 3.44
C GLY A 167 -7.91 -3.42 2.00
N GLY A 168 -8.80 -3.07 1.06
CA GLY A 168 -8.56 -3.14 -0.38
C GLY A 168 -7.92 -1.86 -0.92
N PHE A 169 -6.90 -2.02 -1.76
CA PHE A 169 -6.16 -0.93 -2.40
C PHE A 169 -6.20 -1.10 -3.93
N PHE A 170 -6.49 -0.03 -4.66
CA PHE A 170 -6.47 -0.08 -6.13
C PHE A 170 -5.07 -0.32 -6.67
N LEU A 171 -4.99 -1.19 -7.67
CA LEU A 171 -3.82 -1.37 -8.51
C LEU A 171 -3.73 -0.20 -9.50
N LEU A 172 -2.67 0.58 -9.35
CA LEU A 172 -2.37 1.70 -10.23
C LEU A 172 -1.45 1.25 -11.36
N PRO A 173 -1.57 1.85 -12.56
CA PRO A 173 -0.57 1.70 -13.61
C PRO A 173 0.83 2.08 -13.11
N ASP A 174 1.88 1.42 -13.59
CA ASP A 174 3.26 1.52 -13.07
C ASP A 174 3.75 2.98 -12.87
N LYS A 175 3.52 3.84 -13.87
CA LYS A 175 3.90 5.27 -13.81
C LYS A 175 3.26 6.02 -12.64
N LYS A 176 2.03 5.63 -12.26
CA LYS A 176 1.27 6.23 -11.14
C LYS A 176 1.60 5.56 -9.80
N ALA A 177 1.83 4.24 -9.79
CA ALA A 177 2.11 3.48 -8.57
C ALA A 177 3.30 4.04 -7.76
N LEU A 178 4.33 4.54 -8.45
CA LEU A 178 5.55 5.07 -7.84
C LEU A 178 5.47 6.55 -7.42
N THR A 179 4.58 7.31 -8.04
CA THR A 179 4.48 8.77 -7.89
C THR A 179 3.32 9.20 -7.01
N THR A 180 2.25 8.39 -6.94
CA THR A 180 1.10 8.66 -6.08
C THR A 180 1.53 8.70 -4.63
N LYS A 181 1.38 9.87 -4.01
CA LYS A 181 1.41 10.02 -2.56
C LYS A 181 0.05 9.52 -2.10
N PHE A 182 -0.07 8.28 -1.62
CA PHE A 182 -1.31 7.85 -0.98
C PHE A 182 -1.61 8.83 0.16
N ALA A 183 -2.64 9.66 -0.06
CA ALA A 183 -3.33 10.38 0.98
C ALA A 183 -4.33 9.41 1.60
N GLN A 184 -4.55 9.61 2.88
CA GLN A 184 -5.13 8.70 3.86
C GLN A 184 -6.64 8.49 3.70
N ASP A 185 -7.16 8.60 2.48
CA ASP A 185 -8.57 8.39 2.22
C ASP A 185 -8.77 6.92 1.91
N LYS A 186 -8.97 6.16 3.00
CA LYS A 186 -9.55 4.82 2.96
C LYS A 186 -10.71 4.85 1.96
N ILE A 187 -10.70 3.98 0.95
CA ILE A 187 -11.91 3.77 0.17
C ILE A 187 -12.91 3.13 1.14
N SER A 188 -13.88 3.92 1.61
CA SER A 188 -15.10 3.36 2.18
C SER A 188 -15.73 2.55 1.08
N ILE A 189 -15.85 1.23 1.28
CA ILE A 189 -16.48 0.28 0.35
C ILE A 189 -17.82 0.84 -0.17
N ARG A 190 -18.57 1.57 0.68
CA ARG A 190 -19.85 2.21 0.31
C ARG A 190 -19.73 3.21 -0.86
N LYS A 191 -18.72 4.08 -0.86
CA LYS A 191 -18.58 5.13 -1.88
C LYS A 191 -18.33 4.58 -3.29
N TYR A 192 -17.71 3.40 -3.40
CA TYR A 192 -17.47 2.76 -4.70
C TYR A 192 -18.73 2.11 -5.30
N TYR A 193 -19.59 1.53 -4.47
CA TYR A 193 -20.87 0.97 -4.95
C TYR A 193 -21.91 2.05 -5.25
N ASP A 194 -21.88 3.18 -4.54
CA ASP A 194 -22.77 4.32 -4.81
C ASP A 194 -22.48 4.98 -6.17
N ASP A 195 -21.20 5.01 -6.59
CA ASP A 195 -20.79 5.63 -7.88
C ASP A 195 -20.91 4.69 -9.09
N ILE A 196 -21.01 3.37 -8.88
CA ILE A 196 -21.10 2.36 -9.96
C ILE A 196 -22.52 1.82 -10.13
N GLY A 197 -23.32 1.83 -9.06
CA GLY A 197 -24.74 1.50 -9.09
C GLY A 197 -25.58 2.73 -9.47
N GLY A 198 -25.59 3.09 -10.75
CA GLY A 198 -26.55 4.06 -11.27
C GLY A 198 -27.99 3.57 -11.11
N CYS A 199 -28.62 3.89 -9.99
CA CYS A 199 -30.07 4.04 -9.85
C CYS A 199 -30.33 5.13 -8.82
N SER A 200 -30.78 6.29 -9.30
CA SER A 200 -31.50 7.28 -8.51
C SER A 200 -32.54 6.58 -7.65
N THR A 201 -32.33 6.56 -6.34
CA THR A 201 -33.46 6.56 -5.42
C THR A 201 -33.39 7.88 -4.69
N THR A 202 -34.10 8.88 -5.23
CA THR A 202 -34.59 10.02 -4.46
C THR A 202 -35.33 9.47 -3.25
N MET A 203 -34.66 9.38 -2.10
CA MET A 203 -35.34 9.35 -0.81
C MET A 203 -35.61 10.81 -0.45
N SER A 204 -36.79 11.26 -0.89
CA SER A 204 -37.41 12.52 -0.52
C SER A 204 -37.34 12.69 1.00
N THR A 205 -36.62 13.72 1.45
CA THR A 205 -36.77 14.23 2.81
C THR A 205 -38.05 15.07 2.80
N THR A 206 -39.16 14.47 3.19
CA THR A 206 -40.37 15.22 3.57
C THR A 206 -40.05 16.01 4.83
N THR A 207 -39.82 17.30 4.67
CA THR A 207 -39.84 18.26 5.76
C THR A 207 -41.29 18.46 6.20
N SER A 208 -41.68 17.82 7.30
CA SER A 208 -42.91 18.21 8.00
C SER A 208 -42.68 19.54 8.70
N SER A 209 -43.32 20.60 8.20
CA SER A 209 -43.40 21.89 8.86
C SER A 209 -44.22 21.75 10.15
N MET A 210 -43.58 21.87 11.31
CA MET A 210 -44.29 22.24 12.52
C MET A 210 -44.45 23.76 12.51
N GLY A 211 -45.62 24.22 12.06
CA GLY A 211 -46.07 25.59 12.29
C GLY A 211 -46.26 25.83 13.79
N SER A 212 -45.69 26.91 14.30
CA SER A 212 -46.07 27.46 15.59
C SER A 212 -47.40 28.21 15.45
N PRO A 213 -48.39 27.99 16.33
CA PRO A 213 -49.44 28.95 16.53
C PRO A 213 -49.02 29.91 17.64
N PHE A 214 -49.18 31.20 17.34
CA PHE A 214 -49.23 32.29 18.32
C PHE A 214 -50.13 31.94 19.51
N ARG A 215 -49.65 32.28 20.71
CA ARG A 215 -50.47 32.96 21.72
C ARG A 215 -49.60 33.82 22.60
#